data_AF-A0A2V7QGE5-F1
#
_entry.id   AF-A0A2V7QGE5-F1
#
_cell.length_a   1.000
_cell.length_b   1.000
_cell.length_c   1.000
_cell.angle_alpha   90.00
_cell.angle_beta   90.00
_cell.angle_gamma   90.00
#
_symmetry.space_group_name_H-M   'P 1'
#
loop_
_entity.id
_entity.type
_entity.pdbx_description
1 polymer ?
#
loop_
_entity_poly.entity_id
_entity_poly.type
_entity_poly.pdbx_seq_one_letter_code
_entity_poly.pdbx_strand_id
1 'polypeptide(L)'
;VGALGDMGAHLIDHPFWALGLTYPTSIEATSTQWGTTPVPPDPKAPGGSREARGYNRPVSYPVATAVHYQFPARGAQPPVKLSWYDGGLYPPRPDVLPDDVTLKSEGGVIFIGEKGILMNDTYGSNPRLFPVALTEEAALVPQTYARIPWS
;
A
#
# COMPACT_ATOMS: atom_id res chain seq x y z
N VAL A 1 -12.85 -1.62 9.22
CA VAL A 1 -12.35 -1.44 7.84
C VAL A 1 -10.95 -2.05 7.79
N GLY A 2 -10.54 -2.69 6.69
CA GLY A 2 -9.17 -3.23 6.54
C GLY A 2 -8.18 -2.13 6.14
N ALA A 3 -6.87 -2.38 6.23
CA ALA A 3 -5.86 -1.35 5.97
C ALA A 3 -5.97 -0.72 4.56
N LEU A 4 -6.18 -1.53 3.52
CA LEU A 4 -6.43 -1.00 2.17
C LEU A 4 -7.67 -0.07 2.09
N GLY A 5 -8.74 -0.38 2.82
CA GLY A 5 -9.95 0.43 2.82
C GLY A 5 -9.81 1.74 3.59
N ASP A 6 -8.94 1.78 4.60
CA ASP A 6 -8.67 2.94 5.45
C ASP A 6 -7.60 3.86 4.82
N MET A 7 -6.49 3.25 4.37
CA MET A 7 -5.29 3.96 3.91
C MET A 7 -5.14 4.02 2.38
N GLY A 8 -5.93 3.25 1.62
CA GLY A 8 -5.83 3.21 0.16
C GLY A 8 -6.01 4.58 -0.48
N ALA A 9 -7.03 5.34 -0.07
CA ALA A 9 -7.25 6.70 -0.57
C ALA A 9 -6.12 7.68 -0.20
N HIS A 10 -5.37 7.39 0.87
CA HIS A 10 -4.28 8.25 1.33
C HIS A 10 -2.94 7.94 0.68
N LEU A 11 -2.78 6.75 0.08
CA LEU A 11 -1.52 6.30 -0.51
C LEU A 11 -1.63 6.11 -2.02
N ILE A 12 -2.72 5.55 -2.53
CA ILE A 12 -2.94 5.29 -3.96
C ILE A 12 -3.32 6.57 -4.72
N ASP A 13 -3.88 7.57 -4.05
CA ASP A 13 -4.30 8.82 -4.72
C ASP A 13 -3.12 9.56 -5.35
N HIS A 14 -1.96 9.62 -4.68
CA HIS A 14 -0.76 10.26 -5.24
C HIS A 14 -0.31 9.64 -6.57
N PRO A 15 -0.03 8.32 -6.67
CA PRO A 15 0.35 7.72 -7.94
C PRO A 15 -0.80 7.73 -8.96
N PHE A 16 -2.05 7.66 -8.52
CA PHE A 16 -3.19 7.72 -9.43
C PHE A 16 -3.22 9.05 -10.20
N TRP A 17 -3.13 10.18 -9.51
CA TRP A 17 -3.13 11.50 -10.15
C TRP A 17 -1.80 11.82 -10.82
N ALA A 18 -0.67 11.60 -10.14
CA ALA A 18 0.64 11.96 -10.66
C ALA A 18 1.00 11.22 -11.96
N LEU A 19 0.55 9.98 -12.09
CA LEU A 19 0.75 9.18 -13.30
C LEU A 19 -0.43 9.28 -14.27
N GLY A 20 -1.52 9.96 -13.93
CA GLY A 20 -2.70 10.07 -14.80
C GLY A 20 -3.38 8.73 -15.07
N LEU A 21 -3.46 7.86 -14.05
CA LEU A 21 -4.06 6.53 -14.17
C LEU A 21 -5.58 6.64 -14.40
N THR A 22 -6.15 5.59 -15.01
CA THR A 22 -7.59 5.45 -15.21
C THR A 22 -8.08 4.14 -14.61
N TYR A 23 -8.90 3.35 -15.31
CA TYR A 23 -9.33 2.05 -14.82
C TYR A 23 -8.24 1.00 -15.00
N PRO A 24 -7.99 0.15 -14.00
CA PRO A 24 -7.14 -1.01 -14.18
C PRO A 24 -7.81 -2.01 -15.13
N THR A 25 -7.01 -2.73 -15.91
CA THR A 25 -7.46 -3.84 -16.76
C THR A 25 -7.61 -5.14 -15.96
N SER A 26 -6.87 -5.29 -14.86
CA SER A 26 -7.02 -6.41 -13.93
C SER A 26 -6.59 -6.03 -12.52
N ILE A 27 -7.17 -6.74 -11.54
CA ILE A 27 -6.83 -6.64 -10.13
C ILE A 27 -6.74 -8.07 -9.59
N GLU A 28 -5.63 -8.40 -8.94
CA GLU A 28 -5.44 -9.66 -8.22
C GLU A 28 -5.18 -9.36 -6.75
N ALA A 29 -5.87 -10.05 -5.85
CA ALA A 29 -5.72 -9.87 -4.41
C ALA A 29 -5.46 -11.20 -3.72
N THR A 30 -4.46 -11.20 -2.84
CA THR A 30 -4.16 -12.29 -1.92
C THR A 30 -4.25 -11.77 -0.49
N SER A 31 -4.67 -12.63 0.44
CA SER A 31 -4.85 -12.21 1.83
C SER A 31 -4.62 -13.37 2.79
N THR A 32 -4.28 -13.03 4.03
CA THR A 32 -4.24 -13.98 5.14
C THR A 32 -5.65 -14.33 5.61
N GLN A 33 -5.74 -15.20 6.61
CA GLN A 33 -6.99 -15.38 7.36
C GLN A 33 -7.45 -14.06 7.99
N TRP A 34 -8.75 -13.98 8.22
CA TRP A 34 -9.38 -12.87 8.94
C TRP A 34 -8.89 -12.87 10.39
N GLY A 35 -8.77 -11.70 11.01
CA GLY A 35 -8.50 -11.64 12.44
C GLY A 35 -9.68 -12.24 13.21
N THR A 36 -9.38 -13.11 14.16
CA THR A 36 -10.39 -13.82 14.96
C THR A 36 -10.15 -13.64 16.44
N THR A 37 -11.23 -13.79 17.22
CA THR A 37 -11.15 -13.97 18.67
C THR A 37 -11.61 -15.38 19.03
N PRO A 38 -10.94 -16.07 19.97
CA PRO A 38 -11.46 -17.31 20.52
C PRO A 38 -12.79 -17.07 21.23
N VAL A 39 -13.76 -17.94 20.97
CA VAL A 39 -15.02 -18.05 21.72
C VAL A 39 -14.95 -19.36 22.50
N PRO A 40 -14.97 -19.31 23.85
CA PRO A 40 -14.87 -20.52 24.66
C PRO A 40 -16.12 -21.40 24.49
N PRO A 41 -16.03 -22.72 24.77
CA PRO A 41 -17.18 -23.61 24.74
C PRO A 41 -18.29 -23.16 25.70
N ASP A 42 -19.54 -23.20 25.24
CA ASP A 42 -20.72 -22.97 26.08
C ASP A 42 -21.28 -24.33 26.58
N PRO A 43 -21.23 -24.63 27.90
CA PRO A 43 -21.72 -25.88 28.44
C PRO A 43 -23.25 -26.05 28.33
N LYS A 44 -23.98 -24.98 28.01
CA LYS A 44 -25.44 -25.02 27.79
C LYS A 44 -25.81 -25.21 26.33
N ALA A 45 -24.85 -25.17 25.41
CA ALA A 45 -25.12 -25.32 24.00
C ALA A 45 -25.50 -26.77 23.64
N PRO A 46 -26.34 -26.98 22.61
CA PRO A 46 -26.69 -28.32 22.15
C PRO A 46 -25.45 -29.16 21.83
N GLY A 47 -25.46 -30.42 22.26
CA GLY A 47 -24.38 -31.37 21.99
C GLY A 47 -24.10 -31.47 20.49
N GLY A 48 -22.83 -31.36 20.10
CA GLY A 48 -22.41 -31.38 18.70
C GLY A 48 -22.50 -30.03 17.95
N SER A 49 -23.00 -28.97 18.58
CA SER A 49 -22.92 -27.60 18.02
C SER A 49 -21.48 -27.06 18.04
N ARG A 50 -21.21 -25.99 17.27
CA ARG A 50 -19.90 -25.31 17.33
C ARG A 50 -19.73 -24.57 18.66
N GLU A 51 -20.82 -24.07 19.23
CA GLU A 51 -20.86 -23.37 20.51
C GLU A 51 -20.46 -24.32 21.65
N ALA A 52 -20.90 -25.58 21.62
CA ALA A 52 -20.50 -26.60 22.59
C ALA A 52 -19.01 -27.00 22.50
N ARG A 53 -18.33 -26.71 21.38
CA ARG A 53 -16.90 -27.01 21.17
C ARG A 53 -15.97 -25.81 21.35
N GLY A 54 -16.52 -24.59 21.40
CA GLY A 54 -15.75 -23.38 21.19
C GLY A 54 -15.32 -23.22 19.73
N TYR A 55 -15.08 -21.99 19.30
CA TYR A 55 -14.69 -21.68 17.92
C TYR A 55 -14.01 -20.31 17.82
N ASN A 56 -13.36 -20.03 16.70
CA ASN A 56 -12.82 -18.71 16.40
C ASN A 56 -13.84 -17.88 15.64
N ARG A 57 -14.22 -16.72 16.19
CA ARG A 57 -15.15 -15.79 15.55
C ARG A 57 -14.37 -14.70 14.83
N PRO A 58 -14.62 -14.45 13.53
CA PRO A 58 -14.05 -13.30 12.83
C PRO A 58 -14.47 -11.98 13.51
N VAL A 59 -13.50 -11.11 13.75
CA VAL A 59 -13.70 -9.79 14.37
C VAL A 59 -13.05 -8.66 13.58
N SER A 60 -12.19 -8.99 12.62
CA SER A 60 -11.61 -8.03 11.70
C SER A 60 -11.53 -8.59 10.28
N TYR A 61 -11.20 -7.72 9.34
CA TYR A 61 -10.76 -8.08 7.99
C TYR A 61 -9.46 -8.91 8.02
N PRO A 62 -8.98 -9.46 6.88
CA PRO A 62 -7.67 -10.10 6.81
C PRO A 62 -6.57 -9.31 7.52
N VAL A 63 -5.71 -10.03 8.23
CA VAL A 63 -4.59 -9.42 8.98
C VAL A 63 -3.58 -8.76 8.04
N ALA A 64 -3.34 -9.36 6.88
CA ALA A 64 -2.49 -8.80 5.83
C ALA A 64 -3.06 -9.11 4.44
N THR A 65 -2.78 -8.22 3.49
CA THR A 65 -3.16 -8.32 2.07
C THR A 65 -2.01 -7.88 1.17
N ALA A 66 -1.95 -8.50 0.00
CA ALA A 66 -1.16 -8.04 -1.13
C ALA A 66 -2.10 -7.93 -2.34
N VAL A 67 -2.14 -6.75 -2.95
CA VAL A 67 -3.03 -6.46 -4.10
C VAL A 67 -2.23 -5.89 -5.26
N HIS A 68 -2.43 -6.45 -6.45
CA HIS A 68 -1.75 -6.05 -7.67
C HIS A 68 -2.75 -5.54 -8.69
N TYR A 69 -2.59 -4.29 -9.10
CA TYR A 69 -3.36 -3.64 -10.14
C TYR A 69 -2.53 -3.56 -11.41
N GLN A 70 -3.15 -3.85 -12.54
CA GLN A 70 -2.57 -3.59 -13.86
C GLN A 70 -3.31 -2.44 -14.52
N PHE A 71 -2.62 -1.34 -14.77
CA PHE A 71 -3.15 -0.20 -15.52
C PHE A 71 -2.63 -0.22 -16.95
N PRO A 72 -3.48 0.05 -17.95
CA PRO A 72 -3.07 0.04 -19.34
C PRO A 72 -2.13 1.21 -19.66
N ALA A 73 -1.49 1.14 -20.82
CA ALA A 73 -0.81 2.29 -21.41
C ALA A 73 -1.81 3.44 -21.63
N ARG A 74 -1.31 4.68 -21.59
CA ARG A 74 -2.11 5.90 -21.72
C ARG A 74 -1.36 6.94 -22.54
N GLY A 75 -1.77 7.10 -23.79
CA GLY A 75 -1.03 7.90 -24.77
C GLY A 75 0.39 7.37 -24.94
N ALA A 76 1.39 8.23 -24.72
CA ALA A 76 2.81 7.86 -24.78
C ALA A 76 3.36 7.21 -23.50
N GLN A 77 2.58 7.14 -22.42
CA GLN A 77 3.03 6.58 -21.14
C GLN A 77 2.78 5.06 -21.10
N PRO A 78 3.77 4.25 -20.67
CA PRO A 78 3.66 2.79 -20.64
C PRO A 78 2.65 2.31 -19.59
N PRO A 79 2.21 1.02 -19.66
CA PRO A 79 1.41 0.39 -18.62
C PRO A 79 2.06 0.49 -17.24
N VAL A 80 1.25 0.52 -16.18
CA VAL A 80 1.73 0.64 -14.80
C VAL A 80 1.21 -0.53 -13.97
N LYS A 81 2.12 -1.24 -13.32
CA LYS A 81 1.78 -2.18 -12.25
C LYS A 81 1.83 -1.42 -10.91
N LEU A 82 0.72 -1.38 -10.20
CA LEU A 82 0.67 -0.86 -8.81
C LEU A 82 0.52 -2.04 -7.87
N SER A 83 1.37 -2.12 -6.85
CA SER A 83 1.30 -3.17 -5.83
C SER A 83 1.10 -2.56 -4.45
N TRP A 84 0.09 -3.06 -3.74
CA TRP A 84 -0.23 -2.74 -2.36
C TRP A 84 0.22 -3.88 -1.45
N TYR A 85 0.77 -3.54 -0.29
CA TYR A 85 1.11 -4.48 0.77
C TYR A 85 0.73 -3.86 2.11
N ASP A 86 0.07 -4.63 2.97
CA ASP A 86 -0.23 -4.23 4.35
C ASP A 86 -0.02 -5.37 5.34
N GLY A 87 -0.33 -5.13 6.63
CA GLY A 87 -0.28 -6.17 7.66
C GLY A 87 1.12 -6.71 7.97
N GLY A 88 2.15 -5.86 7.82
CA GLY A 88 3.56 -6.22 8.03
C GLY A 88 4.26 -6.82 6.81
N LEU A 89 3.56 -6.96 5.69
CA LEU A 89 4.17 -7.28 4.40
C LEU A 89 4.85 -6.05 3.82
N TYR A 90 6.01 -6.25 3.21
CA TYR A 90 6.74 -5.20 2.48
C TYR A 90 6.89 -5.59 1.01
N PRO A 91 6.92 -4.60 0.10
CA PRO A 91 7.35 -4.86 -1.26
C PRO A 91 8.81 -5.32 -1.28
N PRO A 92 9.24 -6.00 -2.37
CA PRO A 92 10.66 -6.19 -2.63
C PRO A 92 11.41 -4.85 -2.57
N ARG A 93 12.54 -4.83 -1.86
CA ARG A 93 13.37 -3.63 -1.76
C ARG A 93 13.95 -3.30 -3.14
N PRO A 94 13.77 -2.07 -3.67
CA PRO A 94 14.42 -1.69 -4.92
C PRO A 94 15.95 -1.64 -4.75
N ASP A 95 16.70 -2.17 -5.72
CA ASP A 95 18.17 -2.24 -5.67
C ASP A 95 18.85 -0.87 -5.51
N VAL A 96 18.22 0.18 -6.03
CA VAL A 96 18.74 1.56 -5.94
C VAL A 96 18.50 2.23 -4.59
N LEU A 97 17.76 1.60 -3.67
CA LEU A 97 17.47 2.11 -2.33
C LEU A 97 18.57 1.65 -1.35
N PRO A 98 19.44 2.55 -0.84
CA PRO A 98 20.55 2.18 0.04
C PRO A 98 20.09 1.45 1.30
N ASP A 99 20.75 0.37 1.71
CA ASP A 99 20.29 -0.55 2.78
C ASP A 99 20.00 0.11 4.14
N ASP A 100 20.63 1.25 4.43
CA ASP A 100 20.42 2.02 5.66
C ASP A 100 19.11 2.84 5.65
N VAL A 101 18.46 2.99 4.50
CA VAL A 101 17.16 3.68 4.39
C VAL A 101 16.02 2.77 4.86
N THR A 102 15.43 3.12 6.00
CA THR A 102 14.30 2.38 6.56
C THR A 102 13.00 2.65 5.80
N LEU A 103 12.27 1.59 5.45
CA LEU A 103 10.88 1.69 5.01
C LEU A 103 10.00 1.80 6.25
N LYS A 104 9.29 2.92 6.40
CA LYS A 104 8.44 3.19 7.56
C LYS A 104 7.24 2.23 7.60
N SER A 105 6.97 1.69 8.78
CA SER A 105 5.84 0.80 9.01
C SER A 105 4.48 1.49 8.91
N GLU A 106 4.47 2.81 9.05
CA GLU A 106 3.31 3.69 8.95
C GLU A 106 2.79 3.84 7.51
N GLY A 107 3.57 3.38 6.52
CA GLY A 107 3.23 3.41 5.10
C GLY A 107 3.99 4.46 4.29
N GLY A 108 3.67 4.48 2.99
CA GLY A 108 4.32 5.34 2.01
C GLY A 108 4.12 4.82 0.59
N VAL A 109 4.70 5.50 -0.39
CA VAL A 109 4.66 5.11 -1.81
C VAL A 109 6.07 5.11 -2.36
N ILE A 110 6.39 4.08 -3.15
CA ILE A 110 7.62 4.00 -3.93
C ILE A 110 7.24 4.01 -5.41
N PHE A 111 7.62 5.07 -6.11
CA PHE A 111 7.58 5.16 -7.55
C PHE A 111 8.87 4.57 -8.10
N ILE A 112 8.77 3.62 -9.03
CA ILE A 112 9.91 2.96 -9.63
C ILE A 112 9.94 3.33 -11.11
N GLY A 113 11.02 3.98 -11.54
CA GLY A 113 11.26 4.35 -12.93
C GLY A 113 12.66 3.96 -13.39
N GLU A 114 12.94 4.19 -14.67
CA GLU A 114 14.20 3.79 -15.30
C GLU A 114 15.42 4.56 -14.79
N LYS A 115 15.23 5.82 -14.36
CA LYS A 115 16.31 6.67 -13.83
C LYS A 115 16.58 6.43 -12.33
N GLY A 116 15.64 5.84 -11.62
CA GLY A 116 15.68 5.76 -10.16
C GLY A 116 14.28 5.64 -9.54
N ILE A 117 14.22 5.87 -8.23
CA ILE A 117 12.99 5.83 -7.46
C ILE A 117 12.67 7.19 -6.84
N LEU A 118 11.38 7.48 -6.70
CA LEU A 118 10.86 8.53 -5.83
C LEU A 118 10.09 7.84 -4.71
N MET A 119 10.42 8.16 -3.46
CA MET A 119 9.76 7.60 -2.29
C MET A 119 9.19 8.71 -1.42
N ASN A 120 7.96 8.54 -0.93
CA ASN A 120 7.38 9.39 0.08
C ASN A 120 6.84 8.56 1.25
N ASP A 121 6.75 9.19 2.42
CA ASP A 121 6.08 8.64 3.59
C ASP A 121 4.55 8.82 3.44
N THR A 122 3.78 8.38 4.43
CA THR A 122 2.32 8.52 4.48
C THR A 122 1.84 9.94 4.16
N TYR A 123 0.72 10.05 3.45
CA TYR A 123 0.13 11.32 2.98
C TYR A 123 1.03 12.12 2.03
N GLY A 124 1.99 11.45 1.39
CA GLY A 124 2.88 12.11 0.42
C GLY A 124 3.97 12.96 1.07
N SER A 125 4.14 12.84 2.39
CA SER A 125 5.12 13.59 3.15
C SER A 125 6.56 13.12 2.85
N ASN A 126 7.53 14.01 3.08
CA ASN A 126 8.96 13.70 2.98
C ASN A 126 9.39 12.98 1.67
N PRO A 127 9.11 13.57 0.49
CA PRO A 127 9.52 13.01 -0.79
C PRO A 127 11.05 13.01 -0.93
N ARG A 128 11.61 11.87 -1.33
CA ARG A 128 13.05 11.63 -1.50
C ARG A 128 13.31 10.87 -2.80
N LEU A 129 14.37 11.25 -3.50
CA LEU A 129 14.81 10.60 -4.74
C LEU A 129 16.04 9.74 -4.49
N PHE A 130 16.10 8.58 -5.15
CA PHE A 130 17.29 7.74 -5.20
C PHE A 130 17.60 7.33 -6.64
N PRO A 131 18.88 7.38 -7.07
CA PRO A 131 20.04 7.80 -6.29
C PRO A 131 20.01 9.29 -5.90
N VAL A 132 20.64 9.64 -4.77
CA VAL A 132 20.56 10.99 -4.16
C VAL A 132 20.98 12.10 -5.13
N ALA A 133 21.85 11.79 -6.09
CA ALA A 133 22.27 12.72 -7.14
C ALA A 133 21.10 13.29 -7.98
N LEU A 134 19.97 12.58 -8.09
CA LEU A 134 18.76 13.08 -8.77
C LEU A 134 18.11 14.27 -8.04
N THR A 135 18.44 14.51 -6.77
CA THR A 135 17.88 15.61 -5.98
C THR A 135 18.25 16.97 -6.55
N GLU A 136 19.47 17.12 -7.09
CA GLU A 136 19.92 18.38 -7.70
C GLU A 136 19.14 18.68 -8.98
N GLU A 137 18.92 17.68 -9.84
CA GLU A 137 18.11 17.82 -11.05
C GLU A 137 16.65 18.15 -10.70
N ALA A 138 16.09 17.48 -9.69
CA ALA A 138 14.72 17.72 -9.24
C ALA A 138 14.52 19.13 -8.65
N ALA A 139 15.54 19.70 -8.00
CA ALA A 139 15.49 21.06 -7.48
C ALA A 139 15.39 22.13 -8.58
N LEU A 140 15.76 21.79 -9.82
CA LEU A 140 15.61 22.68 -10.99
C LEU A 140 14.20 22.68 -11.56
N VAL A 141 13.34 21.71 -11.19
CA VAL A 141 11.97 21.62 -11.69
C VAL A 141 11.14 22.76 -11.08
N PRO A 142 10.58 23.67 -11.89
CA PRO A 142 9.77 24.77 -11.38
C PRO A 142 8.51 24.24 -10.67
N GLN A 143 8.17 24.85 -9.54
CA GLN A 143 6.94 24.54 -8.85
C GLN A 143 5.73 24.96 -9.72
N THR A 144 4.88 23.99 -10.07
CA THR A 144 3.70 24.21 -10.91
C THR A 144 2.42 24.51 -10.11
N TYR A 145 2.36 24.06 -8.86
CA TYR A 145 1.18 24.22 -7.99
C TYR A 145 1.54 24.91 -6.69
N ALA A 146 0.68 25.82 -6.21
CA ALA A 146 0.81 26.39 -4.87
C ALA A 146 0.68 25.28 -3.81
N ARG A 147 1.58 25.27 -2.82
CA ARG A 147 1.51 24.31 -1.71
C ARG A 147 0.61 24.87 -0.60
N ILE A 148 -0.22 24.03 -0.02
CA ILE A 148 -0.99 24.40 1.18
C ILE A 148 -0.03 24.28 2.39
N PRO A 149 0.20 25.36 3.16
CA PRO A 149 1.25 25.39 4.17
C PRO A 149 0.98 24.56 5.44
N TRP A 150 -0.17 23.89 5.55
CA TRP A 150 -0.62 23.23 6.78
C TRP A 150 -0.97 21.74 6.63
N SER A 151 -0.52 21.08 5.56
CA SER A 151 -0.65 19.62 5.40
C SER A 151 0.50 18.87 6.08
#